data_AF-A0A081XIK7-F1
#
_entry.id   AF-A0A081XIK7-F1
#
_cell.length_a   1.000
_cell.length_b   1.000
_cell.length_c   1.000
_cell.angle_alpha   90.00
_cell.angle_beta   90.00
_cell.angle_gamma   90.00
#
_symmetry.space_group_name_H-M   'P 1'
#
loop_
_entity.id
_entity.type
_entity.pdbx_description
1 polymer ?
#
loop_
_entity_poly.entity_id
_entity_poly.type
_entity_poly.pdbx_seq_one_letter_code
_entity_poly.pdbx_strand_id
1 'polypeptide(L)'
;MLMEIAAAALLVGWVTGPVALVPAAAVAAVLLALALVRRRGRSLPEWLATARALRARQKRTVALEVPPGTEPGLVPVLECAPALRTHSHGVRDRRPVGIVGDGTFVTAVVHVEADSTALRAERSRQPLPLRLVREALEVDGIRLESAQIVLHTQPAPALHLPRQSVAVANYAPLQEQVEAPAVRITWIALRLDPELCPEAVAARGGGETGARKCVARAARHLASRLTGAGFRATVLDEEELVAALATSACANPLVTAEAGRSEARERRTEESGRSWRCDNRRHTTYWVRRWPGTGGGDGPSLPQFVARVTAVPALATTFSLTLARGEGQAVSLCGHLRVTGRSDDELVAARRALEESAREAGAGLARLDREQLPAMLATLPLGGAR
;
A
#
# COMPACT_ATOMS: atom_id res chain seq x y z
N MET A 1 -10.16 -25.76 -12.09
CA MET A 1 -9.11 -26.28 -13.01
C MET A 1 -8.43 -27.59 -12.58
N LEU A 2 -7.59 -27.69 -11.53
CA LEU A 2 -6.89 -28.97 -11.24
C LEU A 2 -7.82 -30.16 -10.95
N MET A 3 -8.92 -29.91 -10.23
CA MET A 3 -9.95 -30.95 -9.98
C MET A 3 -10.70 -31.32 -11.26
N GLU A 4 -10.95 -30.37 -12.15
CA GLU A 4 -11.59 -30.62 -13.45
C GLU A 4 -10.67 -31.44 -14.36
N ILE A 5 -9.36 -31.17 -14.36
CA ILE A 5 -8.35 -31.93 -15.11
C ILE A 5 -8.24 -33.35 -14.53
N ALA A 6 -8.30 -33.53 -13.21
CA ALA A 6 -8.31 -34.84 -12.58
C ALA A 6 -9.56 -35.66 -12.98
N ALA A 7 -10.74 -35.04 -12.98
CA ALA A 7 -11.98 -35.66 -13.44
C ALA A 7 -11.93 -36.02 -14.93
N ALA A 8 -11.39 -35.14 -15.78
CA ALA A 8 -11.19 -35.39 -17.20
C ALA A 8 -10.21 -36.55 -17.45
N ALA A 9 -9.11 -36.62 -16.69
CA ALA A 9 -8.15 -37.72 -16.78
C ALA A 9 -8.80 -39.07 -16.44
N LEU A 10 -9.61 -39.13 -15.39
CA LEU A 10 -10.37 -40.33 -15.01
C LEU A 10 -11.40 -40.72 -16.08
N LEU A 11 -12.11 -39.75 -16.66
CA LEU A 11 -13.06 -39.98 -17.76
C LEU A 11 -12.36 -40.56 -19.01
N VAL A 12 -11.22 -39.99 -19.40
CA VAL A 12 -10.44 -40.50 -20.53
C VAL A 12 -9.92 -41.91 -20.26
N GLY A 13 -9.42 -42.17 -19.04
CA GLY A 13 -8.98 -43.50 -18.62
C GLY A 13 -10.11 -44.53 -18.60
N TRP A 14 -11.33 -44.14 -18.22
CA TRP A 14 -12.51 -45.00 -18.25
C TRP A 14 -12.88 -45.39 -19.68
N VAL A 15 -12.94 -44.42 -20.60
CA VAL A 15 -13.36 -44.64 -21.99
C VAL A 15 -12.34 -45.49 -22.77
N THR A 16 -11.06 -45.37 -22.46
CA THR A 16 -9.97 -46.08 -23.16
C THR A 16 -9.74 -47.52 -22.68
N GLY A 17 -10.22 -47.87 -21.48
CA GLY A 17 -10.23 -49.24 -20.96
C GLY A 17 -9.42 -49.45 -19.67
N PRO A 18 -9.55 -50.61 -19.02
CA PRO A 18 -9.07 -50.84 -17.65
C PRO A 18 -7.55 -50.69 -17.48
N VAL A 19 -6.77 -50.93 -18.52
CA VAL A 19 -5.29 -50.76 -18.50
C VAL A 19 -4.89 -49.28 -18.47
N ALA A 20 -5.64 -48.41 -19.15
CA ALA A 20 -5.39 -46.97 -19.18
C ALA A 20 -5.96 -46.25 -17.93
N LEU A 21 -6.90 -46.87 -17.22
CA LEU A 21 -7.48 -46.33 -16.00
C LEU A 21 -6.46 -46.26 -14.85
N VAL A 22 -5.54 -47.22 -14.74
CA VAL A 22 -4.51 -47.25 -13.69
C VAL A 22 -3.57 -46.02 -13.75
N PRO A 23 -2.91 -45.69 -14.88
CA PRO A 23 -2.11 -44.47 -14.97
C PRO A 23 -2.95 -43.20 -14.86
N ALA A 24 -4.19 -43.19 -15.39
CA ALA A 24 -5.10 -42.06 -15.24
C ALA A 24 -5.47 -41.79 -13.77
N ALA A 25 -5.73 -42.83 -12.99
CA ALA A 25 -6.00 -42.75 -11.56
C ALA A 25 -4.79 -42.26 -10.77
N ALA A 26 -3.58 -42.72 -11.12
CA ALA A 26 -2.34 -42.22 -10.52
C ALA A 26 -2.14 -40.71 -10.78
N VAL A 27 -2.35 -40.25 -12.02
CA VAL A 27 -2.27 -38.83 -12.37
C VAL A 27 -3.35 -38.02 -11.63
N ALA A 28 -4.59 -38.49 -11.61
CA ALA A 28 -5.68 -37.83 -10.88
C ALA A 28 -5.40 -37.74 -9.38
N ALA A 29 -4.86 -38.79 -8.77
CA ALA A 29 -4.45 -38.80 -7.36
C ALA A 29 -3.35 -37.77 -7.08
N VAL A 30 -2.35 -37.65 -7.96
CA VAL A 30 -1.32 -36.61 -7.84
C VAL A 30 -1.90 -35.20 -8.01
N LEU A 31 -2.79 -34.98 -8.99
CA LEU A 31 -3.43 -33.68 -9.21
C LEU A 31 -4.31 -33.28 -8.02
N LEU A 32 -5.05 -34.24 -7.44
CA LEU A 32 -5.84 -34.03 -6.23
C LEU A 32 -4.92 -33.76 -5.03
N ALA A 33 -3.82 -34.50 -4.87
CA ALA A 33 -2.84 -34.23 -3.83
C ALA A 33 -2.25 -32.81 -3.97
N LEU A 34 -1.91 -32.37 -5.19
CA LEU A 34 -1.41 -31.02 -5.45
C LEU A 34 -2.47 -29.92 -5.18
N ALA A 35 -3.74 -30.22 -5.42
CA ALA A 35 -4.86 -29.29 -5.17
C ALA A 35 -5.23 -29.22 -3.68
N LEU A 36 -5.16 -30.33 -2.96
CA LEU A 36 -5.59 -30.46 -1.56
C LEU A 36 -4.47 -30.17 -0.56
N VAL A 37 -3.20 -30.43 -0.91
CA VAL A 37 -2.06 -30.10 -0.05
C VAL A 37 -1.87 -28.58 -0.03
N ARG A 38 -2.40 -27.98 1.03
CA ARG A 38 -2.23 -26.55 1.33
C ARG A 38 -1.02 -26.34 2.22
N ARG A 39 0.03 -25.70 1.72
CA ARG A 39 1.17 -25.29 2.53
C ARG A 39 1.02 -23.81 2.90
N ARG A 40 0.82 -23.53 4.20
CA ARG A 40 0.61 -22.16 4.74
C ARG A 40 -0.57 -21.42 4.09
N GLY A 41 -1.68 -22.12 3.85
CA GLY A 41 -2.91 -21.54 3.32
C GLY A 41 -2.93 -21.25 1.82
N ARG A 42 -1.91 -21.67 1.06
CA ARG A 42 -1.87 -21.63 -0.41
C ARG A 42 -1.70 -23.03 -1.00
N SER A 43 -2.20 -23.24 -2.21
CA SER A 43 -1.94 -24.46 -2.97
C SER A 43 -0.46 -24.53 -3.39
N LEU A 44 0.06 -25.74 -3.62
CA LEU A 44 1.46 -25.92 -4.06
C LEU A 44 1.80 -25.17 -5.36
N PRO A 45 0.94 -25.14 -6.39
CA PRO A 45 1.19 -24.37 -7.62
C PRO A 45 1.30 -22.86 -7.37
N GLU A 46 0.39 -22.29 -6.57
CA GLU A 46 0.44 -20.86 -6.20
C GLU A 46 1.71 -20.53 -5.39
N TRP A 47 2.09 -21.43 -4.48
CA TRP A 47 3.33 -21.28 -3.71
C TRP A 47 4.56 -21.25 -4.64
N LEU A 48 4.60 -22.12 -5.65
CA LEU A 48 5.70 -22.18 -6.61
C LEU A 48 5.70 -20.97 -7.55
N ALA A 49 4.52 -20.52 -7.99
CA ALA A 49 4.36 -19.33 -8.81
C ALA A 49 4.93 -18.08 -8.10
N THR A 50 4.56 -17.87 -6.83
CA THR A 50 5.07 -16.73 -6.04
C THR A 50 6.57 -16.83 -5.77
N ALA A 51 7.11 -18.04 -5.56
CA ALA A 51 8.55 -18.24 -5.44
C ALA A 51 9.32 -17.94 -6.73
N ARG A 52 8.79 -18.34 -7.88
CA ARG A 52 9.37 -17.99 -9.19
C ARG A 52 9.28 -16.50 -9.46
N ALA A 53 8.16 -15.87 -9.15
CA ALA A 53 7.97 -14.43 -9.30
C ALA A 53 8.98 -13.62 -8.46
N LEU A 54 9.20 -14.02 -7.19
CA LEU A 54 10.23 -13.41 -6.35
C LEU A 54 11.62 -13.54 -6.96
N ARG A 55 12.02 -14.75 -7.37
CA ARG A 55 13.32 -14.98 -8.01
C ARG A 55 13.49 -14.15 -9.29
N ALA A 56 12.43 -14.03 -10.10
CA ALA A 56 12.45 -13.23 -11.31
C ALA A 56 12.65 -11.73 -10.98
N ARG A 57 11.98 -11.20 -9.96
CA ARG A 57 12.19 -9.83 -9.48
C ARG A 57 13.61 -9.62 -8.97
N GLN A 58 14.11 -10.50 -8.11
CA GLN A 58 15.48 -10.44 -7.58
C GLN A 58 16.55 -10.48 -8.69
N LYS A 59 16.32 -11.24 -9.77
CA LYS A 59 17.21 -11.24 -10.94
C LYS A 59 17.16 -9.93 -11.72
N ARG A 60 15.95 -9.40 -11.99
CA ARG A 60 15.78 -8.12 -12.70
C ARG A 60 16.42 -6.97 -11.94
N THR A 61 16.31 -7.01 -10.61
CA THR A 61 16.94 -6.08 -9.67
C THR A 61 18.43 -5.88 -9.91
N VAL A 62 19.19 -6.93 -10.27
CA VAL A 62 20.65 -6.82 -10.48
C VAL A 62 21.02 -5.91 -11.65
N ALA A 63 20.16 -5.81 -12.67
CA ALA A 63 20.41 -5.00 -13.87
C ALA A 63 19.72 -3.62 -13.84
N LEU A 64 19.05 -3.25 -12.74
CA LEU A 64 18.35 -1.98 -12.63
C LEU A 64 19.29 -0.87 -12.16
N GLU A 65 19.50 0.10 -13.03
CA GLU A 65 20.18 1.35 -12.71
C GLU A 65 19.17 2.48 -12.58
N VAL A 66 19.28 3.24 -11.49
CA VAL A 66 18.46 4.44 -11.27
C VAL A 66 19.10 5.60 -12.04
N PRO A 67 18.34 6.34 -12.88
CA PRO A 67 18.88 7.42 -13.68
C PRO A 67 19.69 8.45 -12.86
N PRO A 68 20.81 8.97 -13.39
CA PRO A 68 21.54 10.03 -12.73
C PRO A 68 20.68 11.29 -12.57
N GLY A 69 20.90 12.02 -11.46
CA GLY A 69 20.11 13.21 -11.13
C GLY A 69 18.75 12.93 -10.49
N THR A 70 18.44 11.67 -10.17
CA THR A 70 17.24 11.33 -9.38
C THR A 70 17.35 11.90 -7.97
N GLU A 71 16.30 12.56 -7.51
CA GLU A 71 16.17 13.02 -6.12
C GLU A 71 16.42 11.88 -5.12
N PRO A 72 17.34 12.04 -4.14
CA PRO A 72 17.71 10.96 -3.21
C PRO A 72 16.54 10.33 -2.47
N GLY A 73 15.49 11.11 -2.17
CA GLY A 73 14.27 10.63 -1.51
C GLY A 73 13.43 9.69 -2.39
N LEU A 74 13.53 9.81 -3.72
CA LEU A 74 12.76 9.02 -4.69
C LEU A 74 13.46 7.69 -5.04
N VAL A 75 14.77 7.59 -4.80
CA VAL A 75 15.59 6.41 -5.16
C VAL A 75 15.00 5.08 -4.67
N PRO A 76 14.58 4.90 -3.39
CA PRO A 76 14.01 3.63 -2.96
C PRO A 76 12.75 3.21 -3.72
N VAL A 77 11.96 4.19 -4.17
CA VAL A 77 10.75 3.94 -4.95
C VAL A 77 11.11 3.52 -6.38
N LEU A 78 12.06 4.20 -7.02
CA LEU A 78 12.49 3.84 -8.38
C LEU A 78 13.24 2.50 -8.45
N GLU A 79 13.98 2.13 -7.40
CA GLU A 79 14.59 0.79 -7.34
C GLU A 79 13.55 -0.34 -7.31
N CYS A 80 12.33 -0.04 -6.84
CA CYS A 80 11.20 -0.99 -6.79
C CYS A 80 10.28 -0.89 -8.00
N ALA A 81 10.10 0.32 -8.54
CA ALA A 81 9.21 0.62 -9.66
C ALA A 81 9.93 1.58 -10.65
N PRO A 82 10.85 1.06 -11.48
CA PRO A 82 11.77 1.87 -12.29
C PRO A 82 11.11 2.63 -13.44
N ALA A 83 9.87 2.30 -13.78
CA ALA A 83 9.09 3.01 -14.79
C ALA A 83 8.48 4.32 -14.25
N LEU A 84 8.40 4.50 -12.92
CA LEU A 84 7.79 5.68 -12.33
C LEU A 84 8.59 6.95 -12.65
N ARG A 85 7.87 8.02 -12.93
CA ARG A 85 8.39 9.38 -13.14
C ARG A 85 7.52 10.35 -12.36
N THR A 86 8.14 11.40 -11.83
CA THR A 86 7.43 12.53 -11.23
C THR A 86 7.39 13.70 -12.21
N HIS A 87 6.31 14.46 -12.14
CA HIS A 87 6.07 15.62 -12.97
C HIS A 87 5.35 16.71 -12.19
N SER A 88 5.81 17.94 -12.33
CA SER A 88 5.05 19.12 -11.91
C SER A 88 4.06 19.57 -12.99
N HIS A 89 2.81 19.82 -12.60
CA HIS A 89 1.77 20.39 -13.45
C HIS A 89 1.13 21.63 -12.81
N GLY A 90 1.36 22.81 -13.38
CA GLY A 90 0.81 24.06 -12.89
C GLY A 90 0.40 25.02 -14.00
N VAL A 91 -0.49 25.96 -13.67
CA VAL A 91 -0.76 27.17 -14.45
C VAL A 91 -0.09 28.32 -13.71
N ARG A 92 0.35 29.38 -14.40
CA ARG A 92 1.14 30.49 -13.82
C ARG A 92 0.57 31.12 -12.53
N ASP A 93 -0.73 30.98 -12.25
CA ASP A 93 -1.40 31.58 -11.08
C ASP A 93 -1.88 30.60 -10.01
N ARG A 94 -1.54 29.30 -10.12
CA ARG A 94 -1.93 28.29 -9.13
C ARG A 94 -0.74 27.47 -8.71
N ARG A 95 -0.76 27.04 -7.45
CA ARG A 95 0.22 26.06 -6.95
C ARG A 95 0.31 24.87 -7.92
N PRO A 96 1.53 24.51 -8.36
CA PRO A 96 1.72 23.34 -9.18
C PRO A 96 1.31 22.08 -8.42
N VAL A 97 0.83 21.08 -9.16
CA VAL A 97 0.45 19.77 -8.66
C VAL A 97 1.53 18.78 -9.03
N GLY A 98 2.08 18.09 -8.05
CA GLY A 98 2.96 16.95 -8.24
C GLY A 98 2.16 15.74 -8.71
N ILE A 99 2.65 15.10 -9.75
CA ILE A 99 2.04 13.92 -10.36
C ILE A 99 3.10 12.83 -10.46
N VAL A 100 2.73 11.59 -10.18
CA VAL A 100 3.58 10.40 -10.39
C VAL A 100 2.88 9.42 -11.32
N GLY A 101 3.60 8.82 -12.27
CA GLY A 101 3.05 7.87 -13.23
C GLY A 101 4.13 7.06 -13.93
N ASP A 102 3.72 6.01 -14.67
CA ASP A 102 4.63 5.15 -15.45
C ASP A 102 4.39 5.23 -16.97
N GLY A 103 3.57 6.18 -17.40
CA GLY A 103 3.11 6.33 -18.79
C GLY A 103 1.81 5.59 -19.10
N THR A 104 1.39 4.62 -18.28
CA THR A 104 0.08 3.95 -18.40
C THR A 104 -0.96 4.55 -17.47
N PHE A 105 -0.53 5.11 -16.34
CA PHE A 105 -1.39 5.83 -15.41
C PHE A 105 -0.71 7.09 -14.89
N VAL A 106 -1.52 7.98 -14.30
CA VAL A 106 -1.04 9.13 -13.53
C VAL A 106 -1.77 9.24 -12.21
N THR A 107 -1.05 9.66 -11.17
CA THR A 107 -1.55 9.80 -9.81
C THR A 107 -1.22 11.17 -9.24
N ALA A 108 -2.19 11.84 -8.63
CA ALA A 108 -1.99 13.02 -7.80
C ALA A 108 -2.34 12.72 -6.34
N VAL A 109 -1.67 13.38 -5.40
CA VAL A 109 -1.81 13.10 -3.97
C VAL A 109 -2.31 14.34 -3.22
N VAL A 110 -3.26 14.12 -2.33
CA VAL A 110 -3.79 15.13 -1.40
C VAL A 110 -3.34 14.77 0.02
N HIS A 111 -2.65 15.68 0.70
CA HIS A 111 -2.37 15.57 2.12
C HIS A 111 -3.55 16.12 2.92
N VAL A 112 -3.96 15.39 3.96
CA VAL A 112 -5.15 15.70 4.75
C VAL A 112 -4.78 15.75 6.23
N GLU A 113 -5.08 16.88 6.86
CA GLU A 113 -4.97 17.10 8.30
C GLU A 113 -6.37 17.39 8.85
N ALA A 114 -6.68 16.85 10.03
CA ALA A 114 -7.87 17.27 10.77
C ALA A 114 -7.62 18.69 11.32
N ASP A 115 -8.58 19.61 11.14
CA ASP A 115 -8.42 20.98 11.62
C ASP A 115 -8.43 20.99 13.16
N SER A 116 -7.43 21.66 13.75
CA SER A 116 -7.14 21.60 15.18
C SER A 116 -7.29 23.00 15.80
N THR A 117 -8.52 23.49 15.89
CA THR A 117 -8.82 24.76 16.54
C THR A 117 -9.13 24.63 18.04
N ALA A 118 -9.03 23.44 18.63
CA ALA A 118 -9.17 23.25 20.07
C ALA A 118 -8.07 22.36 20.67
N LEU A 119 -7.58 22.77 21.84
CA LEU A 119 -6.46 22.19 22.57
C LEU A 119 -6.57 20.66 22.76
N ARG A 120 -5.46 19.98 22.43
CA ARG A 120 -4.89 18.80 23.11
C ARG A 120 -5.88 17.86 23.84
N ALA A 121 -6.74 17.16 23.10
CA ALA A 121 -7.27 15.85 23.52
C ALA A 121 -7.95 15.10 22.35
N GLU A 122 -8.47 15.81 21.36
CA GLU A 122 -9.44 15.23 20.42
C GLU A 122 -8.91 15.01 18.99
N ARG A 123 -7.60 14.88 18.81
CA ARG A 123 -6.93 14.64 17.51
C ARG A 123 -7.43 13.38 16.76
N SER A 124 -8.27 12.56 17.37
CA SER A 124 -8.79 11.29 16.85
C SER A 124 -10.30 11.28 16.53
N ARG A 125 -11.06 12.36 16.76
CA ARG A 125 -12.54 12.29 16.73
C ARG A 125 -13.23 12.55 15.39
N GLN A 126 -12.62 13.22 14.42
CA GLN A 126 -13.25 13.38 13.11
C GLN A 126 -12.75 12.30 12.14
N PRO A 127 -13.50 11.20 11.94
CA PRO A 127 -13.12 10.19 10.95
C PRO A 127 -13.15 10.80 9.54
N LEU A 128 -12.20 10.41 8.70
CA LEU A 128 -12.17 10.82 7.29
C LEU A 128 -13.48 10.40 6.60
N PRO A 129 -14.22 11.32 5.95
CA PRO A 129 -15.49 11.01 5.31
C PRO A 129 -15.25 10.19 4.03
N LEU A 130 -15.27 8.86 4.15
CA LEU A 130 -15.05 7.93 3.03
C LEU A 130 -15.99 8.15 1.85
N ARG A 131 -17.19 8.69 2.10
CA ARG A 131 -18.14 9.09 1.06
C ARG A 131 -17.53 10.11 0.09
N LEU A 132 -16.80 11.11 0.58
CA LEU A 132 -16.16 12.12 -0.28
C LEU A 132 -15.05 11.50 -1.14
N VAL A 133 -14.32 10.53 -0.60
CA VAL A 133 -13.28 9.80 -1.36
C VAL A 133 -13.91 8.91 -2.43
N ARG A 134 -15.02 8.23 -2.11
CA ARG A 134 -15.82 7.48 -3.09
C ARG A 134 -16.33 8.38 -4.21
N GLU A 135 -16.89 9.54 -3.86
CA GLU A 135 -17.42 10.51 -4.84
C GLU A 135 -16.33 11.04 -5.77
N ALA A 136 -15.09 11.17 -5.29
CA ALA A 136 -13.98 11.58 -6.14
C ALA A 136 -13.65 10.59 -7.28
N LEU A 137 -14.17 9.34 -7.26
CA LEU A 137 -14.02 8.38 -8.35
C LEU A 137 -14.76 8.81 -9.64
N GLU A 138 -15.69 9.76 -9.56
CA GLU A 138 -16.27 10.45 -10.73
C GLU A 138 -16.38 11.96 -10.49
N VAL A 139 -15.74 12.75 -11.34
CA VAL A 139 -15.88 14.21 -11.29
C VAL A 139 -15.82 14.78 -12.70
N ASP A 140 -16.83 15.54 -13.11
CA ASP A 140 -16.82 16.26 -14.40
C ASP A 140 -16.46 15.38 -15.62
N GLY A 141 -17.02 14.16 -15.68
CA GLY A 141 -16.73 13.16 -16.71
C GLY A 141 -15.38 12.45 -16.57
N ILE A 142 -14.57 12.80 -15.58
CA ILE A 142 -13.30 12.13 -15.26
C ILE A 142 -13.62 10.90 -14.41
N ARG A 143 -13.21 9.72 -14.87
CA ARG A 143 -13.40 8.45 -14.17
C ARG A 143 -12.05 7.95 -13.68
N LEU A 144 -11.85 7.97 -12.36
CA LEU A 144 -10.61 7.45 -11.77
C LEU A 144 -10.61 5.92 -11.77
N GLU A 145 -9.43 5.34 -11.92
CA GLU A 145 -9.22 3.89 -11.71
C GLU A 145 -9.44 3.55 -10.23
N SER A 146 -8.88 4.38 -9.35
CA SER A 146 -8.94 4.16 -7.91
C SER A 146 -8.64 5.43 -7.10
N ALA A 147 -9.08 5.41 -5.84
CA ALA A 147 -8.72 6.37 -4.81
C ALA A 147 -8.18 5.61 -3.59
N GLN A 148 -6.94 5.89 -3.21
CA GLN A 148 -6.24 5.19 -2.14
C GLN A 148 -6.00 6.12 -0.97
N ILE A 149 -6.50 5.75 0.21
CA ILE A 149 -6.19 6.41 1.46
C ILE A 149 -4.98 5.71 2.07
N VAL A 150 -3.94 6.46 2.39
CA VAL A 150 -2.73 5.97 3.07
C VAL A 150 -2.58 6.71 4.38
N LEU A 151 -2.61 5.96 5.47
CA LEU A 151 -2.37 6.44 6.82
C LEU A 151 -1.00 5.94 7.27
N HIS A 152 -0.09 6.86 7.56
CA HIS A 152 1.22 6.55 8.13
C HIS A 152 1.29 7.04 9.57
N THR A 153 1.58 6.13 10.50
CA THR A 153 1.74 6.44 11.91
C THR A 153 3.15 6.11 12.38
N GLN A 154 3.66 6.95 13.27
CA GLN A 154 4.84 6.64 14.07
C GLN A 154 4.40 6.76 15.53
N PRO A 155 4.45 5.66 16.30
CA PRO A 155 4.07 5.70 17.70
C PRO A 155 5.03 6.60 18.48
N ALA A 156 4.54 7.14 19.59
CA ALA A 156 5.42 7.81 20.54
C ALA A 156 6.41 6.80 21.15
N PRO A 157 7.58 7.25 21.65
CA PRO A 157 8.20 8.53 21.34
C PRO A 157 8.78 8.51 19.91
N ALA A 158 8.48 9.54 19.10
CA ALA A 158 9.02 9.67 17.73
C ALA A 158 10.53 9.94 17.69
N LEU A 159 11.17 10.11 18.85
CA LEU A 159 12.60 10.30 18.98
C LEU A 159 13.33 8.98 18.69
N HIS A 160 14.39 9.08 17.88
CA HIS A 160 15.27 7.98 17.49
C HIS A 160 16.21 7.59 18.65
N LEU A 161 15.64 7.39 19.84
CA LEU A 161 16.41 7.03 21.01
C LEU A 161 16.58 5.50 21.09
N PRO A 162 17.74 5.04 21.55
CA PRO A 162 17.92 3.64 21.94
C PRO A 162 16.84 3.21 22.93
N ARG A 163 16.36 1.96 22.83
CA ARG A 163 15.33 1.42 23.73
C ARG A 163 15.71 1.51 25.21
N GLN A 164 17.01 1.46 25.51
CA GLN A 164 17.59 1.62 26.84
C GLN A 164 17.76 3.07 27.30
N SER A 165 17.27 4.05 26.54
CA SER A 165 17.31 5.45 26.98
C SER A 165 16.30 5.70 28.10
N VAL A 166 16.72 6.52 29.07
CA VAL A 166 15.90 6.95 30.21
C VAL A 166 14.61 7.63 29.74
N ALA A 167 14.65 8.37 28.62
CA ALA A 167 13.47 9.00 28.06
C ALA A 167 12.44 7.97 27.53
N VAL A 168 12.87 6.90 26.84
CA VAL A 168 11.94 5.85 26.39
C VAL A 168 11.29 5.15 27.59
N ALA A 169 12.07 4.82 28.62
CA ALA A 169 11.56 4.18 29.83
C ALA A 169 10.58 5.08 30.61
N ASN A 170 10.87 6.38 30.73
CA ASN A 170 10.03 7.32 31.49
C ASN A 170 8.71 7.69 30.79
N TYR A 171 8.67 7.67 29.45
CA TYR A 171 7.46 7.99 28.69
C TYR A 171 6.60 6.76 28.37
N ALA A 172 7.10 5.54 28.55
CA ALA A 172 6.36 4.30 28.27
C ALA A 172 5.04 4.18 29.07
N PRO A 173 4.99 4.46 30.40
CA PRO A 173 3.72 4.40 31.15
C PRO A 173 2.69 5.44 30.69
N LEU A 174 3.15 6.62 30.26
CA LEU A 174 2.28 7.67 29.74
C LEU A 174 1.71 7.29 28.36
N GLN A 175 2.45 6.51 27.57
CA GLN A 175 2.00 5.98 26.29
C GLN A 175 0.96 4.86 26.44
N GLU A 176 1.09 4.00 27.46
CA GLU A 176 0.04 3.02 27.78
C GLU A 176 -1.29 3.71 28.14
N GLN A 177 -1.23 4.92 28.71
CA GLN A 177 -2.40 5.73 29.03
C GLN A 177 -2.91 6.56 27.84
N VAL A 178 -2.03 6.89 26.88
CA VAL A 178 -2.34 7.71 25.71
C VAL A 178 -2.12 6.87 24.45
N GLU A 179 -3.16 6.17 23.99
CA GLU A 179 -3.19 5.35 22.77
C GLU A 179 -2.98 6.14 21.45
N ALA A 180 -2.56 7.41 21.52
CA ALA A 180 -2.39 8.28 20.36
C ALA A 180 -0.95 8.25 19.82
N PRO A 181 -0.74 8.04 18.51
CA PRO A 181 0.60 8.06 17.90
C PRO A 181 1.22 9.47 17.98
N ALA A 182 2.56 9.54 18.01
CA ALA A 182 3.28 10.81 18.01
C ALA A 182 3.15 11.54 16.68
N VAL A 183 3.13 10.80 15.57
CA VAL A 183 2.93 11.34 14.22
C VAL A 183 1.85 10.52 13.52
N ARG A 184 0.88 11.21 12.89
CA ARG A 184 -0.18 10.63 12.09
C ARG A 184 -0.36 11.45 10.81
N ILE A 185 0.05 10.90 9.68
CA ILE A 185 -0.01 11.56 8.38
C ILE A 185 -1.01 10.83 7.50
N THR A 186 -1.93 11.55 6.86
CA THR A 186 -2.95 10.97 5.97
C THR A 186 -2.79 11.53 4.56
N TRP A 187 -2.60 10.64 3.59
CA TRP A 187 -2.60 10.97 2.17
C TRP A 187 -3.78 10.30 1.47
N ILE A 188 -4.29 10.96 0.43
CA ILE A 188 -5.25 10.38 -0.51
C ILE A 188 -4.65 10.48 -1.90
N ALA A 189 -4.29 9.35 -2.48
CA ALA A 189 -3.76 9.23 -3.83
C ALA A 189 -4.89 8.90 -4.81
N LEU A 190 -5.05 9.73 -5.84
CA LEU A 190 -6.06 9.59 -6.88
C LEU A 190 -5.38 9.14 -8.16
N ARG A 191 -5.69 7.92 -8.62
CA ARG A 191 -5.07 7.32 -9.80
C ARG A 191 -6.03 7.33 -10.98
N LEU A 192 -5.51 7.77 -12.11
CA LEU A 192 -6.22 7.86 -13.38
C LEU A 192 -5.50 6.97 -14.40
N ASP A 193 -6.26 6.03 -14.95
CA ASP A 193 -5.93 5.39 -16.22
C ASP A 193 -6.66 6.19 -17.34
N PRO A 194 -5.94 6.81 -18.27
CA PRO A 194 -6.54 7.65 -19.31
C PRO A 194 -7.51 6.88 -20.22
N GLU A 195 -7.39 5.55 -20.31
CA GLU A 195 -8.28 4.72 -21.12
C GLU A 195 -9.69 4.62 -20.53
N LEU A 196 -9.87 4.90 -19.23
CA LEU A 196 -11.19 4.85 -18.57
C LEU A 196 -12.09 6.06 -18.86
N CYS A 197 -11.52 7.18 -19.32
CA CYS A 197 -12.27 8.39 -19.66
C CYS A 197 -11.64 9.16 -20.85
N PRO A 198 -11.57 8.54 -22.04
CA PRO A 198 -10.87 9.11 -23.19
C PRO A 198 -11.45 10.47 -23.63
N GLU A 199 -12.77 10.63 -23.56
CA GLU A 199 -13.44 11.90 -23.90
C GLU A 199 -13.02 13.05 -22.97
N ALA A 200 -12.93 12.79 -21.66
CA ALA A 200 -12.51 13.78 -20.68
C ALA A 200 -11.03 14.17 -20.85
N VAL A 201 -10.19 13.22 -21.24
CA VAL A 201 -8.77 13.42 -21.57
C VAL A 201 -8.64 14.24 -22.86
N ALA A 202 -9.36 13.88 -23.92
CA ALA A 202 -9.37 14.59 -25.19
C ALA A 202 -9.81 16.05 -25.03
N ALA A 203 -10.90 16.29 -24.29
CA ALA A 203 -11.40 17.63 -24.00
C ALA A 203 -10.39 18.53 -23.25
N ARG A 204 -9.35 17.96 -22.64
CA ARG A 204 -8.31 18.67 -21.89
C ARG A 204 -6.97 18.73 -22.62
N GLY A 205 -6.95 18.42 -23.92
CA GLY A 205 -5.77 18.51 -24.78
C GLY A 205 -5.18 17.15 -25.16
N GLY A 206 -5.82 16.05 -24.77
CA GLY A 206 -5.42 14.70 -25.19
C GLY A 206 -4.12 14.19 -24.59
N GLY A 207 -3.85 12.91 -24.83
CA GLY A 207 -2.64 12.22 -24.42
C GLY A 207 -2.29 12.43 -22.93
N GLU A 208 -1.00 12.50 -22.65
CA GLU A 208 -0.50 12.64 -21.28
C GLU A 208 -0.87 13.99 -20.64
N THR A 209 -0.88 15.07 -21.43
CA THR A 209 -1.26 16.41 -20.92
C THR A 209 -2.71 16.44 -20.45
N GLY A 210 -3.62 15.83 -21.22
CA GLY A 210 -5.02 15.68 -20.86
C GLY A 210 -5.19 14.83 -19.60
N ALA A 211 -4.44 13.72 -19.48
CA ALA A 211 -4.46 12.86 -18.30
C ALA A 211 -3.99 13.61 -17.03
N ARG A 212 -2.87 14.34 -17.10
CA ARG A 212 -2.34 15.16 -16.00
C ARG A 212 -3.34 16.23 -15.56
N LYS A 213 -4.01 16.90 -16.50
CA LYS A 213 -5.08 17.88 -16.19
C LYS A 213 -6.31 17.23 -15.55
N CYS A 214 -6.70 16.04 -15.99
CA CYS A 214 -7.81 15.29 -15.40
C CYS A 214 -7.53 14.93 -13.93
N VAL A 215 -6.38 14.31 -13.64
CA VAL A 215 -6.05 13.90 -12.27
C VAL A 215 -5.86 15.12 -11.34
N ALA A 216 -5.26 16.21 -11.85
CA ALA A 216 -5.13 17.45 -11.09
C ALA A 216 -6.50 18.11 -10.81
N ARG A 217 -7.46 18.03 -11.75
CA ARG A 217 -8.84 18.51 -11.54
C ARG A 217 -9.55 17.70 -10.45
N ALA A 218 -9.45 16.37 -10.49
CA ALA A 218 -10.03 15.48 -9.48
C ALA A 218 -9.42 15.73 -8.08
N ALA A 219 -8.09 15.87 -7.99
CA ALA A 219 -7.40 16.17 -6.72
C ALA A 219 -7.84 17.51 -6.11
N ARG A 220 -7.90 18.58 -6.92
CA ARG A 220 -8.39 19.88 -6.45
C ARG A 220 -9.86 19.85 -6.05
N HIS A 221 -10.68 19.07 -6.77
CA HIS A 221 -12.09 18.85 -6.39
C HIS A 221 -12.18 18.21 -5.02
N LEU A 222 -11.49 17.07 -4.81
CA LEU A 222 -11.50 16.37 -3.52
C LEU A 222 -10.97 17.27 -2.38
N ALA A 223 -9.86 17.98 -2.60
CA ALA A 223 -9.32 18.91 -1.61
C ALA A 223 -10.34 19.98 -1.21
N SER A 224 -11.01 20.60 -2.18
CA SER A 224 -12.09 21.58 -1.92
C SER A 224 -13.25 20.99 -1.13
N ARG A 225 -13.68 19.75 -1.44
CA ARG A 225 -14.77 19.06 -0.73
C ARG A 225 -14.37 18.70 0.71
N LEU A 226 -13.13 18.28 0.93
CA LEU A 226 -12.60 18.00 2.27
C LEU A 226 -12.47 19.27 3.10
N THR A 227 -12.04 20.39 2.51
CA THR A 227 -12.02 21.70 3.17
C THR A 227 -13.42 22.16 3.55
N GLY A 228 -14.41 21.99 2.67
CA GLY A 228 -15.82 22.24 3.01
C GLY A 228 -16.36 21.34 4.13
N ALA A 229 -15.69 20.21 4.42
CA ALA A 229 -16.03 19.29 5.51
C ALA A 229 -15.19 19.50 6.78
N GLY A 230 -14.41 20.58 6.87
CA GLY A 230 -13.62 20.93 8.05
C GLY A 230 -12.22 20.31 8.12
N PHE A 231 -11.69 19.77 7.02
CA PHE A 231 -10.31 19.28 6.96
C PHE A 231 -9.38 20.28 6.29
N ARG A 232 -8.12 20.37 6.72
CA ARG A 232 -7.10 21.01 5.92
C ARG A 232 -6.62 20.03 4.87
N ALA A 233 -6.89 20.31 3.59
CA ALA A 233 -6.57 19.43 2.48
C ALA A 233 -5.72 20.17 1.44
N THR A 234 -4.51 19.69 1.22
CA THR A 234 -3.53 20.32 0.32
C THR A 234 -3.15 19.35 -0.77
N VAL A 235 -3.32 19.73 -2.03
CA VAL A 235 -2.79 18.96 -3.17
C VAL A 235 -1.28 19.14 -3.20
N LEU A 236 -0.53 18.03 -3.15
CA LEU A 236 0.92 18.06 -3.09
C LEU A 236 1.53 18.62 -4.37
N ASP A 237 2.59 19.41 -4.25
CA ASP A 237 3.49 19.68 -5.37
C ASP A 237 4.48 18.53 -5.59
N GLU A 238 5.42 18.67 -6.53
CA GLU A 238 6.34 17.59 -6.89
C GLU A 238 7.34 17.27 -5.76
N GLU A 239 7.86 18.28 -5.07
CA GLU A 239 8.80 18.10 -3.97
C GLU A 239 8.13 17.42 -2.76
N GLU A 240 6.93 17.90 -2.40
CA GLU A 240 6.14 17.28 -1.35
C GLU A 240 5.70 15.86 -1.68
N LEU A 241 5.41 15.58 -2.97
CA LEU A 241 5.10 14.23 -3.43
C LEU A 241 6.29 13.30 -3.23
N VAL A 242 7.51 13.72 -3.60
CA VAL A 242 8.74 12.96 -3.35
C VAL A 242 8.94 12.72 -1.86
N ALA A 243 8.74 13.75 -1.02
CA ALA A 243 8.84 13.64 0.43
C ALA A 243 7.81 12.69 1.05
N ALA A 244 6.56 12.71 0.54
CA ALA A 244 5.50 11.80 0.96
C ALA A 244 5.80 10.35 0.59
N LEU A 245 6.33 10.11 -0.62
CA LEU A 245 6.77 8.80 -1.07
C LEU A 245 7.93 8.27 -0.22
N ALA A 246 8.94 9.10 0.05
CA ALA A 246 10.08 8.74 0.89
C ALA A 246 9.65 8.41 2.33
N THR A 247 8.76 9.22 2.90
CA THR A 247 8.23 9.03 4.26
C THR A 247 7.39 7.77 4.35
N SER A 248 6.49 7.54 3.39
CA SER A 248 5.70 6.30 3.34
C SER A 248 6.61 5.08 3.18
N ALA A 249 7.61 5.12 2.30
CA ALA A 249 8.61 4.05 2.15
C ALA A 249 9.49 3.85 3.42
N CYS A 250 9.37 4.74 4.42
CA CYS A 250 10.24 4.83 5.57
C CYS A 250 11.71 4.91 5.19
N ALA A 251 12.07 5.66 4.13
CA ALA A 251 13.47 5.94 3.82
C ALA A 251 14.16 6.56 5.03
N ASN A 252 15.40 6.13 5.32
CA ASN A 252 16.17 6.69 6.43
C ASN A 252 16.62 8.12 6.05
N PRO A 253 16.26 9.16 6.82
CA PRO A 253 16.64 10.53 6.51
C PRO A 253 18.15 10.76 6.47
N LEU A 254 18.92 10.07 7.33
CA LEU A 254 20.38 10.19 7.36
C LEU A 254 21.01 9.63 6.08
N VAL A 255 20.59 8.42 5.69
CA VAL A 255 21.05 7.78 4.43
C VAL A 255 20.62 8.60 3.22
N THR A 256 19.42 9.19 3.26
CA THR A 256 18.92 10.07 2.19
C THR A 256 19.77 11.34 2.06
N ALA A 257 20.15 11.95 3.19
CA ALA A 257 21.01 13.13 3.21
C ALA A 257 22.45 12.83 2.77
N GLU A 258 22.99 11.66 3.13
CA GLU A 258 24.30 11.18 2.68
C GLU A 258 24.32 10.86 1.18
N ALA A 259 23.27 10.21 0.68
CA ALA A 259 23.12 9.90 -0.74
C ALA A 259 23.03 11.15 -1.62
N GLY A 260 22.55 12.28 -1.09
CA GLY A 260 22.59 13.57 -1.78
C GLY A 260 24.00 14.18 -1.90
N ARG A 261 24.99 13.66 -1.15
CA ARG A 261 26.36 14.17 -1.12
C ARG A 261 27.39 13.26 -1.79
N SER A 262 27.06 11.98 -1.99
CA SER A 262 27.97 10.97 -2.53
C SER A 262 27.58 10.55 -3.95
N GLU A 263 28.56 10.38 -4.83
CA GLU A 263 28.35 9.81 -6.17
C GLU A 263 28.23 8.28 -6.14
N ALA A 264 28.73 7.62 -5.08
CA ALA A 264 28.63 6.18 -4.92
C ALA A 264 27.19 5.78 -4.55
N ARG A 265 26.50 5.12 -5.50
CA ARG A 265 25.11 4.68 -5.34
C ARG A 265 25.06 3.20 -4.98
N GLU A 266 25.07 2.91 -3.70
CA GLU A 266 24.68 1.58 -3.23
C GLU A 266 23.17 1.41 -3.30
N ARG A 267 22.74 0.18 -3.60
CA ARG A 267 21.32 -0.16 -3.64
C ARG A 267 20.69 -0.03 -2.25
N ARG A 268 19.62 0.74 -2.15
CA ARG A 268 18.94 1.06 -0.89
C ARG A 268 17.85 0.05 -0.52
N THR A 269 17.37 -0.73 -1.48
CA THR A 269 16.22 -1.64 -1.30
C THR A 269 16.53 -3.09 -1.60
N GLU A 270 15.90 -4.00 -0.84
CA GLU A 270 16.07 -5.43 -1.00
C GLU A 270 14.79 -6.19 -0.66
N GLU A 271 14.33 -7.08 -1.55
CA GLU A 271 13.20 -7.97 -1.29
C GLU A 271 13.68 -9.35 -0.87
N SER A 272 13.23 -9.79 0.31
CA SER A 272 13.37 -11.14 0.84
C SER A 272 12.03 -11.89 0.79
N GLY A 273 12.05 -13.20 1.04
CA GLY A 273 10.84 -14.02 0.99
C GLY A 273 9.75 -13.69 2.02
N ARG A 274 10.06 -12.89 3.05
CA ARG A 274 9.12 -12.53 4.14
C ARG A 274 9.14 -11.06 4.52
N SER A 275 10.12 -10.31 4.04
CA SER A 275 10.30 -8.90 4.35
C SER A 275 10.83 -8.15 3.14
N TRP A 276 10.63 -6.85 3.14
CA TRP A 276 11.32 -5.92 2.26
C TRP A 276 12.15 -4.97 3.12
N ARG A 277 13.32 -4.55 2.65
CA ARG A 277 14.24 -3.65 3.36
C ARG A 277 14.40 -2.37 2.57
N CYS A 278 14.40 -1.24 3.27
CA CYS A 278 14.84 0.07 2.79
C CYS A 278 15.88 0.59 3.76
N ASP A 279 17.10 0.83 3.29
CA ASP A 279 18.23 1.21 4.12
C ASP A 279 18.41 0.20 5.28
N ASN A 280 18.42 0.68 6.52
CA ASN A 280 18.49 -0.13 7.73
C ASN A 280 17.10 -0.48 8.31
N ARG A 281 16.01 -0.32 7.56
CA ARG A 281 14.63 -0.53 8.03
C ARG A 281 14.00 -1.70 7.30
N ARG A 282 13.30 -2.54 8.05
CA ARG A 282 12.70 -3.78 7.58
C ARG A 282 11.21 -3.72 7.69
N HIS A 283 10.53 -4.24 6.68
CA HIS A 283 9.11 -4.09 6.49
C HIS A 283 8.45 -5.44 6.32
N THR A 284 7.22 -5.56 6.81
CA THR A 284 6.35 -6.68 6.49
C THR A 284 4.95 -6.18 6.21
N THR A 285 4.40 -6.58 5.06
CA THR A 285 3.07 -6.17 4.60
C THR A 285 2.08 -7.34 4.62
N TYR A 286 0.84 -7.00 4.98
CA TYR A 286 -0.33 -7.86 5.08
C TYR A 286 -1.43 -7.35 4.16
N TRP A 287 -2.23 -8.27 3.63
CA TRP A 287 -3.55 -7.99 3.08
C TRP A 287 -4.61 -8.25 4.17
N VAL A 288 -5.54 -7.31 4.34
CA VAL A 288 -6.81 -7.50 5.07
C VAL A 288 -7.74 -8.42 4.26
N ARG A 289 -7.74 -9.72 4.58
CA ARG A 289 -8.61 -10.72 3.96
C ARG A 289 -10.05 -10.66 4.44
N ARG A 290 -10.25 -10.22 5.68
CA ARG A 290 -11.56 -10.11 6.31
C ARG A 290 -11.60 -8.83 7.12
N TRP A 291 -12.57 -7.97 6.83
CA TRP A 291 -12.82 -6.73 7.55
C TRP A 291 -13.55 -7.01 8.86
N PRO A 292 -13.35 -6.16 9.89
CA PRO A 292 -14.16 -6.23 11.11
C PRO A 292 -15.65 -6.00 10.78
N GLY A 293 -16.55 -6.63 11.52
CA GLY A 293 -18.00 -6.42 11.41
C GLY A 293 -18.72 -7.10 10.24
N THR A 294 -18.02 -7.63 9.23
CA THR A 294 -18.66 -8.31 8.07
C THR A 294 -19.19 -9.72 8.38
N GLY A 295 -19.04 -10.18 9.62
CA GLY A 295 -19.48 -11.50 10.12
C GLY A 295 -20.70 -11.50 11.03
N GLY A 296 -21.47 -10.40 11.10
CA GLY A 296 -22.75 -10.34 11.83
C GLY A 296 -22.68 -10.10 13.34
N GLY A 297 -21.56 -9.55 13.86
CA GLY A 297 -21.43 -9.18 15.28
C GLY A 297 -20.98 -7.73 15.51
N ASP A 298 -21.02 -7.29 16.77
CA ASP A 298 -20.60 -5.99 17.34
C ASP A 298 -19.08 -5.71 17.17
N GLY A 299 -18.57 -5.82 15.95
CA GLY A 299 -17.18 -5.50 15.62
C GLY A 299 -16.91 -4.00 15.71
N PRO A 300 -15.66 -3.58 15.98
CA PRO A 300 -15.31 -2.17 15.99
C PRO A 300 -15.57 -1.54 14.62
N SER A 301 -15.99 -0.28 14.61
CA SER A 301 -16.10 0.50 13.38
C SER A 301 -14.74 0.57 12.65
N LEU A 302 -14.74 0.79 11.33
CA LEU A 302 -13.50 0.87 10.55
C LEU A 302 -12.49 1.91 11.12
N PRO A 303 -12.89 3.11 11.56
CA PRO A 303 -11.96 4.05 12.20
C PRO A 303 -11.36 3.52 13.50
N GLN A 304 -12.14 2.81 14.33
CA GLN A 304 -11.64 2.18 15.56
C GLN A 304 -10.67 1.04 15.26
N PHE A 305 -10.97 0.21 14.26
CA PHE A 305 -10.05 -0.82 13.79
C PHE A 305 -8.73 -0.22 13.33
N VAL A 306 -8.78 0.81 12.47
CA VAL A 306 -7.60 1.50 11.95
C VAL A 306 -6.78 2.12 13.09
N ALA A 307 -7.43 2.74 14.08
CA ALA A 307 -6.75 3.29 15.25
C ALA A 307 -5.97 2.20 16.02
N ARG A 308 -6.61 1.05 16.31
CA ARG A 308 -5.97 -0.07 17.02
C ARG A 308 -4.77 -0.64 16.27
N VAL A 309 -4.93 -0.97 14.98
CA VAL A 309 -3.84 -1.59 14.21
C VAL A 309 -2.69 -0.63 13.90
N THR A 310 -2.92 0.69 13.98
CA THR A 310 -1.88 1.70 13.77
C THR A 310 -1.24 2.22 15.06
N ALA A 311 -1.74 1.81 16.22
CA ALA A 311 -1.16 2.08 17.54
C ALA A 311 -0.09 1.06 17.97
N VAL A 312 0.15 0.02 17.16
CA VAL A 312 1.14 -1.04 17.41
C VAL A 312 2.54 -0.45 17.64
N PRO A 313 3.31 -0.93 18.65
CA PRO A 313 4.68 -0.49 18.90
C PRO A 313 5.61 -0.98 17.79
N ALA A 314 5.90 -0.09 16.84
CA ALA A 314 6.75 -0.30 15.67
C ALA A 314 7.53 0.98 15.36
N LEU A 315 8.51 0.92 14.45
CA LEU A 315 9.12 2.15 13.93
C LEU A 315 8.07 3.01 13.22
N ALA A 316 7.25 2.36 12.40
CA ALA A 316 6.12 2.96 11.73
C ALA A 316 5.11 1.88 11.38
N THR A 317 3.84 2.27 11.32
CA THR A 317 2.76 1.45 10.75
C THR A 317 2.11 2.23 9.61
N THR A 318 1.90 1.58 8.48
CA THR A 318 1.18 2.14 7.33
C THR A 318 -0.08 1.32 7.08
N PHE A 319 -1.23 1.95 7.15
CA PHE A 319 -2.50 1.38 6.69
C PHE A 319 -2.85 1.98 5.34
N SER A 320 -3.22 1.15 4.38
CA SER A 320 -3.68 1.59 3.06
C SER A 320 -5.04 0.98 2.74
N LEU A 321 -5.97 1.82 2.29
CA LEU A 321 -7.30 1.42 1.83
C LEU A 321 -7.50 1.97 0.42
N THR A 322 -7.62 1.08 -0.56
CA THR A 322 -7.91 1.43 -1.95
C THR A 322 -9.39 1.20 -2.24
N LEU A 323 -10.05 2.25 -2.72
CA LEU A 323 -11.39 2.22 -3.26
C LEU A 323 -11.29 2.19 -4.79
N ALA A 324 -11.97 1.23 -5.41
CA ALA A 324 -12.14 1.17 -6.86
C ALA A 324 -13.60 0.90 -7.19
N ARG A 325 -14.02 1.16 -8.42
CA ARG A 325 -15.36 0.77 -8.85
C ARG A 325 -15.48 -0.74 -8.92
N GLY A 326 -16.53 -1.27 -8.32
CA GLY A 326 -16.95 -2.66 -8.52
C GLY A 326 -17.97 -2.76 -9.66
N GLU A 327 -18.51 -3.96 -9.85
CA GLU A 327 -19.62 -4.17 -10.79
C GLU A 327 -20.87 -3.40 -10.32
N GLY A 328 -21.54 -2.71 -11.25
CA GLY A 328 -22.71 -1.89 -10.95
C GLY A 328 -22.39 -0.65 -10.12
N GLN A 329 -23.14 -0.45 -9.02
CA GLN A 329 -22.97 0.67 -8.08
C GLN A 329 -22.08 0.34 -6.87
N ALA A 330 -21.54 -0.89 -6.83
CA ALA A 330 -20.69 -1.36 -5.73
C ALA A 330 -19.29 -0.74 -5.79
N VAL A 331 -18.65 -0.63 -4.62
CA VAL A 331 -17.26 -0.20 -4.49
C VAL A 331 -16.43 -1.40 -4.05
N SER A 332 -15.36 -1.69 -4.79
CA SER A 332 -14.36 -2.66 -4.37
C SER A 332 -13.42 -2.01 -3.35
N LEU A 333 -13.16 -2.72 -2.26
CA LEU A 333 -12.28 -2.28 -1.16
C LEU A 333 -11.12 -3.24 -1.02
N CYS A 334 -9.89 -2.73 -1.14
CA CYS A 334 -8.67 -3.47 -0.89
C CYS A 334 -7.88 -2.82 0.24
N GLY A 335 -7.47 -3.61 1.24
CA GLY A 335 -6.80 -3.12 2.45
C GLY A 335 -5.45 -3.75 2.66
N HIS A 336 -4.44 -2.92 2.92
CA HIS A 336 -3.08 -3.37 3.26
C HIS A 336 -2.61 -2.75 4.58
N LEU A 337 -1.80 -3.51 5.31
CA LEU A 337 -1.15 -3.08 6.55
C LEU A 337 0.33 -3.40 6.45
N ARG A 338 1.20 -2.40 6.63
CA ARG A 338 2.65 -2.58 6.67
C ARG A 338 3.18 -2.12 8.02
N VAL A 339 3.95 -2.99 8.67
CA VAL A 339 4.74 -2.65 9.86
C VAL A 339 6.20 -2.55 9.49
N THR A 340 6.88 -1.58 10.08
CA THR A 340 8.31 -1.32 9.89
C THR A 340 9.03 -1.45 11.23
N GLY A 341 10.19 -2.11 11.23
CA GLY A 341 11.12 -2.19 12.36
C GLY A 341 12.54 -1.78 11.97
N ARG A 342 13.33 -1.34 12.95
CA ARG A 342 14.77 -1.00 12.78
C ARG A 342 15.65 -2.26 12.76
N SER A 343 15.17 -3.37 13.32
CA SER A 343 15.85 -4.67 13.35
C SER A 343 14.87 -5.81 13.07
N ASP A 344 15.39 -7.01 12.86
CA ASP A 344 14.56 -8.21 12.72
C ASP A 344 13.73 -8.49 13.97
N ASP A 345 14.31 -8.34 15.17
CA ASP A 345 13.60 -8.55 16.43
C ASP A 345 12.47 -7.54 16.64
N GLU A 346 12.70 -6.27 16.31
CA GLU A 346 11.67 -5.25 16.36
C GLU A 346 10.55 -5.52 15.37
N LEU A 347 10.89 -5.93 14.15
CA LEU A 347 9.89 -6.30 13.14
C LEU A 347 9.06 -7.52 13.58
N VAL A 348 9.69 -8.52 14.21
CA VAL A 348 8.99 -9.70 14.73
C VAL A 348 8.04 -9.32 15.87
N ALA A 349 8.45 -8.45 16.79
CA ALA A 349 7.61 -7.96 17.87
C ALA A 349 6.42 -7.15 17.34
N ALA A 350 6.67 -6.17 16.46
CA ALA A 350 5.64 -5.35 15.83
C ALA A 350 4.63 -6.21 15.05
N ARG A 351 5.11 -7.24 14.33
CA ARG A 351 4.25 -8.19 13.65
C ARG A 351 3.30 -8.92 14.61
N ARG A 352 3.82 -9.46 15.72
CA ARG A 352 3.01 -10.20 16.69
C ARG A 352 1.92 -9.29 17.27
N ALA A 353 2.29 -8.08 17.68
CA ALA A 353 1.34 -7.10 18.21
C ALA A 353 0.29 -6.67 17.17
N LEU A 354 0.65 -6.53 15.89
CA LEU A 354 -0.31 -6.27 14.81
C LEU A 354 -1.27 -7.44 14.59
N GLU A 355 -0.73 -8.67 14.48
CA GLU A 355 -1.53 -9.88 14.28
C GLU A 355 -2.52 -10.10 15.43
N GLU A 356 -2.10 -9.81 16.66
CA GLU A 356 -2.94 -9.82 17.87
C GLU A 356 -4.02 -8.74 17.84
N SER A 357 -3.64 -7.48 17.62
CA SER A 357 -4.58 -6.35 17.55
C SER A 357 -5.67 -6.56 16.47
N ALA A 358 -5.27 -7.11 15.32
CA ALA A 358 -6.21 -7.40 14.25
C ALA A 358 -7.15 -8.56 14.61
N ARG A 359 -6.62 -9.63 15.23
CA ARG A 359 -7.42 -10.77 15.70
C ARG A 359 -8.45 -10.35 16.74
N GLU A 360 -8.06 -9.52 17.71
CA GLU A 360 -8.96 -8.97 18.73
C GLU A 360 -10.06 -8.08 18.14
N ALA A 361 -9.75 -7.35 17.07
CA ALA A 361 -10.74 -6.59 16.32
C ALA A 361 -11.60 -7.44 15.36
N GLY A 362 -11.38 -8.76 15.30
CA GLY A 362 -12.11 -9.67 14.40
C GLY A 362 -11.69 -9.58 12.93
N ALA A 363 -10.56 -8.92 12.63
CA ALA A 363 -10.04 -8.81 11.28
C ALA A 363 -9.10 -9.98 10.94
N GLY A 364 -9.16 -10.44 9.69
CA GLY A 364 -8.29 -11.49 9.17
C GLY A 364 -7.15 -10.90 8.35
N LEU A 365 -5.91 -11.05 8.80
CA LEU A 365 -4.72 -10.63 8.06
C LEU A 365 -4.02 -11.81 7.38
N ALA A 366 -3.54 -11.60 6.15
CA ALA A 366 -2.63 -12.52 5.49
C ALA A 366 -1.33 -11.84 5.12
N ARG A 367 -0.21 -12.35 5.65
CA ARG A 367 1.11 -11.87 5.28
C ARG A 367 1.41 -12.20 3.82
N LEU A 368 1.91 -11.23 3.08
CA LEU A 368 2.20 -11.36 1.66
C LEU A 368 3.60 -11.94 1.43
N ASP A 369 3.84 -13.15 1.93
CA ASP A 369 5.13 -13.86 1.76
C ASP A 369 5.49 -13.97 0.27
N ARG A 370 6.73 -13.58 -0.06
CA ARG A 370 7.29 -13.52 -1.43
C ARG A 370 6.61 -12.51 -2.36
N GLU A 371 5.80 -11.63 -1.80
CA GLU A 371 5.08 -10.56 -2.51
C GLU A 371 5.25 -9.25 -1.73
N GLN A 372 6.37 -9.09 -1.03
CA GLN A 372 6.61 -7.96 -0.14
C GLN A 372 6.86 -6.67 -0.91
N LEU A 373 7.54 -6.73 -2.05
CA LEU A 373 7.76 -5.56 -2.92
C LEU A 373 6.43 -5.03 -3.52
N PRO A 374 5.60 -5.84 -4.20
CA PRO A 374 4.32 -5.33 -4.71
C PRO A 374 3.39 -4.88 -3.57
N ALA A 375 3.39 -5.58 -2.43
CA ALA A 375 2.65 -5.16 -1.25
C ALA A 375 3.12 -3.83 -0.67
N MET A 376 4.43 -3.59 -0.64
CA MET A 376 5.05 -2.34 -0.23
C MET A 376 4.58 -1.20 -1.15
N LEU A 377 4.62 -1.38 -2.47
CA LEU A 377 4.10 -0.42 -3.44
C LEU A 377 2.60 -0.15 -3.24
N ALA A 378 1.81 -1.17 -2.91
CA ALA A 378 0.38 -1.04 -2.57
C ALA A 378 0.10 -0.21 -1.31
N THR A 379 1.14 0.09 -0.52
CA THR A 379 1.05 0.94 0.69
C THR A 379 1.70 2.31 0.53
N LEU A 380 2.35 2.58 -0.62
CA LEU A 380 2.76 3.94 -0.99
C LEU A 380 1.57 4.72 -1.55
N PRO A 381 1.54 6.06 -1.43
CA PRO A 381 0.47 6.90 -2.00
C PRO A 381 0.57 6.99 -3.54
N LEU A 382 0.32 5.88 -4.22
CA LEU A 382 0.39 5.71 -5.67
C LEU A 382 -0.97 5.44 -6.33
N GLY A 383 -2.03 5.33 -5.53
CA GLY A 383 -3.38 4.95 -5.96
C GLY A 383 -3.68 3.45 -5.84
N GLY A 384 -2.82 2.69 -5.16
CA GLY A 384 -2.91 1.24 -5.06
C GLY A 384 -2.02 0.51 -6.08
N ALA A 385 -1.86 -0.80 -5.86
CA ALA A 385 -1.12 -1.67 -6.76
C ALA A 385 -2.07 -2.47 -7.66
N ARG A 386 -1.59 -2.81 -8.87
CA ARG A 386 -2.18 -3.84 -9.74
C ARG A 386 -1.62 -5.21 -9.38
#